data_AF-A0ABD0QKE0-F1
#
_entry.id   AF-A0ABD0QKE0-F1
#
_cell.length_a   1.000
_cell.length_b   1.000
_cell.length_c   1.000
_cell.angle_alpha   90.00
_cell.angle_beta   90.00
_cell.angle_gamma   90.00
#
_symmetry.space_group_name_H-M   'P 1'
#
loop_
_entity.id
_entity.type
_entity.pdbx_description
1 polymer ?
#
loop_
_entity_poly.entity_id
_entity_poly.type
_entity_poly.pdbx_seq_one_letter_code
_entity_poly.pdbx_strand_id
1 'polypeptide(L)' 'KVDSDSSHYESYGEEDDEEFVKDRAHYIQWSSSQPCLRPVPESRICGYLWKKKWLGQWTRQLFIIKHSSLL' A
#
# COMPACT_ATOMS: atom_id res chain seq x y z
N LYS A 1 -22.67 34.37 22.61
CA LYS A 1 -21.62 34.28 23.64
C LYS A 1 -20.39 33.76 22.94
N VAL A 2 -19.32 34.55 23.01
CA VAL A 2 -18.02 34.22 22.46
C VAL A 2 -17.39 33.19 23.37
N ASP A 3 -16.91 32.08 22.83
CA ASP A 3 -15.83 31.32 23.45
C ASP A 3 -14.91 30.92 22.29
N SER A 4 -13.96 31.83 22.07
CA SER A 4 -12.85 31.70 21.14
C SER A 4 -11.79 30.85 21.83
N ASP A 5 -11.94 29.54 21.76
CA ASP A 5 -10.97 28.59 22.30
C ASP A 5 -9.82 28.42 21.28
N SER A 6 -8.96 29.44 21.18
CA SER A 6 -7.72 29.32 20.41
C SER A 6 -6.69 28.59 21.27
N SER A 7 -6.55 27.29 21.05
CA SER A 7 -5.43 26.54 21.62
C SER A 7 -4.10 27.09 21.07
N HIS A 8 -3.23 27.50 21.99
CA HIS A 8 -1.87 27.95 21.71
C HIS A 8 -1.02 26.73 21.31
N TYR A 9 -0.52 26.69 20.08
CA TYR A 9 0.42 25.66 19.62
C TYR A 9 1.84 26.09 19.96
N GLU A 10 2.48 25.45 20.94
CA GLU A 10 3.92 25.56 21.15
C GLU A 10 4.65 24.73 20.09
N SER A 11 5.44 25.40 19.25
CA SER A 11 6.36 24.73 18.33
C SER A 11 7.58 24.27 19.13
N TYR A 12 7.62 23.01 19.55
CA TYR A 12 8.85 22.41 20.05
C TYR A 12 9.89 22.39 18.92
N GLY A 13 11.09 22.88 19.25
CA GLY A 13 12.10 23.35 18.31
C GLY A 13 12.42 22.38 17.18
N GLU A 14 12.65 22.95 16.00
CA GLU A 14 13.46 22.34 14.96
C GLU A 14 14.88 22.17 15.53
N GLU A 15 15.15 21.03 16.17
CA GLU A 15 16.51 20.60 16.39
C GLU A 15 17.03 19.99 15.09
N ASP A 16 18.04 20.68 14.59
CA ASP A 16 18.80 20.54 13.37
C ASP A 16 19.47 19.15 13.28
N ASP A 17 18.70 18.14 12.85
CA ASP A 17 19.19 16.78 12.60
C ASP A 17 19.70 16.59 11.14
N GLU A 18 20.31 17.62 10.53
CA GLU A 18 20.83 17.55 9.16
C GLU A 18 22.01 16.56 8.97
N GLU A 19 22.62 16.04 10.03
CA GLU A 19 23.86 15.23 9.92
C GLU A 19 23.68 13.71 10.06
N PHE A 20 22.53 13.19 10.52
CA PHE A 20 22.38 11.74 10.79
C PHE A 20 21.32 10.99 9.96
N VAL A 21 20.73 11.61 8.93
CA VAL A 21 19.65 10.96 8.17
C VAL A 21 20.16 10.08 7.02
N LYS A 22 21.39 10.30 6.53
CA LYS A 22 21.91 9.54 5.37
C LYS A 22 22.31 8.09 5.68
N ASP A 23 22.48 7.72 6.95
CA ASP A 23 22.94 6.38 7.35
C ASP A 23 21.80 5.45 7.82
N ARG A 24 20.57 5.97 8.00
CA ARG A 24 19.44 5.13 8.44
C ARG A 24 18.76 4.36 7.32
N ALA A 25 19.16 4.59 6.08
CA ALA A 25 18.56 4.02 4.89
C ALA A 25 19.30 2.77 4.36
N HIS A 26 20.01 2.01 5.18
CA HIS A 26 20.58 0.73 4.75
C HIS A 26 19.51 -0.25 4.24
N TYR A 27 18.26 -0.10 4.69
CA TYR A 27 17.12 -0.85 4.14
C TYR A 27 16.67 -0.35 2.76
N ILE A 28 17.13 0.82 2.28
CA ILE A 28 16.80 1.39 0.96
C ILE A 28 17.76 0.88 -0.12
N GLN A 29 18.89 0.27 0.26
CA GLN A 29 19.72 -0.47 -0.68
C GLN A 29 19.07 -1.82 -1.01
N TRP A 30 17.90 -1.75 -1.64
CA TRP A 30 17.22 -2.89 -2.21
C TRP A 30 18.12 -3.43 -3.32
N SER A 31 18.87 -4.50 -3.03
CA SER A 31 19.65 -5.19 -4.05
C SER A 31 18.72 -5.53 -5.21
N SER A 32 19.15 -5.29 -6.46
CA SER A 32 18.41 -5.63 -7.70
C SER A 32 18.00 -7.11 -7.81
N SER A 33 18.42 -7.93 -6.86
CA SER A 33 18.02 -9.31 -6.60
C SER A 33 16.66 -9.43 -5.90
N GLN A 34 16.08 -8.35 -5.38
CA GLN A 34 14.74 -8.37 -4.78
C GLN A 34 13.68 -8.45 -5.88
N PRO A 35 12.69 -9.34 -5.73
CA PRO A 35 11.68 -9.63 -6.76
C PRO A 35 10.80 -8.42 -7.14
N CYS A 36 10.81 -7.35 -6.34
CA CYS A 36 10.11 -6.09 -6.61
C CYS A 36 10.87 -5.14 -7.57
N LEU A 37 12.17 -5.36 -7.82
CA LEU A 37 12.99 -4.57 -8.76
C LEU A 37 13.07 -5.20 -10.16
N ARG A 38 12.58 -6.44 -10.28
CA ARG A 38 12.20 -7.00 -11.57
C ARG A 38 10.88 -6.32 -11.96
N PRO A 39 10.62 -6.00 -13.25
CA PRO A 39 9.26 -5.74 -13.69
C PRO A 39 8.40 -6.86 -13.11
N VAL A 40 7.48 -6.53 -12.21
CA VAL A 40 6.69 -7.53 -11.48
C VAL A 40 6.17 -8.48 -12.54
N PRO A 41 6.49 -9.78 -12.48
CA PRO A 41 6.10 -10.72 -13.53
C PRO A 41 4.59 -10.91 -13.41
N GLU A 42 3.87 -9.95 -14.00
CA GLU A 42 2.43 -9.80 -13.97
C GLU A 42 1.93 -9.53 -12.54
N SER A 43 1.53 -8.30 -12.21
CA SER A 43 0.77 -8.06 -10.99
C SER A 43 -0.50 -8.94 -11.03
N ARG A 44 -0.56 -9.92 -10.12
CA ARG A 44 -1.65 -10.91 -10.04
C ARG A 44 -2.49 -10.61 -8.82
N ILE A 45 -3.74 -10.23 -9.01
CA ILE A 45 -4.73 -10.17 -7.90
C ILE A 45 -5.48 -11.50 -7.91
N CYS A 46 -5.61 -12.16 -6.77
CA CYS A 46 -6.42 -13.36 -6.65
C CYS A 46 -7.27 -13.35 -5.38
N GLY A 47 -8.35 -14.11 -5.41
CA GLY A 47 -9.25 -14.26 -4.26
C GLY A 47 -10.47 -15.10 -4.60
N TYR A 48 -11.44 -15.14 -3.69
CA TYR A 48 -12.71 -15.82 -3.91
C TYR A 48 -13.85 -14.82 -4.04
N LEU A 49 -14.66 -14.97 -5.08
CA LEU A 49 -15.90 -14.22 -5.29
C LEU A 49 -17.08 -15.17 -5.42
N TRP A 50 -18.28 -14.65 -5.21
CA TRP A 50 -19.51 -15.35 -5.53
C TRP A 50 -19.89 -15.10 -6.99
N LYS A 51 -19.98 -16.16 -7.80
CA LYS A 51 -20.48 -16.09 -9.18
C LYS A 51 -21.92 -16.59 -9.25
N LYS A 52 -22.81 -15.79 -9.83
CA LYS A 52 -24.21 -16.17 -10.06
C LYS A 52 -24.31 -17.11 -11.27
N LYS A 53 -24.94 -18.27 -11.09
CA LYS A 53 -25.31 -19.19 -12.17
C LYS A 53 -26.68 -18.80 -12.75
N TRP A 54 -26.96 -19.27 -13.96
CA TRP A 54 -28.21 -19.00 -14.67
C TRP A 54 -29.47 -19.45 -13.90
N LEU A 55 -29.38 -20.52 -13.11
CA LEU A 55 -30.45 -21.02 -12.22
C LEU A 55 -30.54 -20.29 -10.87
N GLY A 56 -29.93 -19.11 -10.73
CA GLY A 56 -29.96 -18.31 -9.49
C GLY A 56 -29.07 -18.84 -8.35
N GLN A 57 -28.42 -19.98 -8.53
CA GLN A 57 -27.46 -20.52 -7.58
C GLN A 57 -26.16 -19.70 -7.56
N TRP A 58 -25.58 -19.51 -6.39
CA TRP A 58 -24.28 -18.86 -6.22
C TRP A 58 -23.19 -19.90 -5.95
N THR A 59 -22.01 -19.70 -6.51
CA THR A 59 -20.85 -20.55 -6.23
C THR A 59 -19.64 -19.70 -5.87
N ARG A 60 -18.90 -20.11 -4.83
CA ARG A 60 -17.65 -19.47 -4.44
C ARG A 60 -16.57 -19.93 -5.40
N GLN A 61 -16.10 -19.03 -6.25
CA GLN A 61 -15.15 -19.32 -7.31
C GLN A 61 -13.86 -18.52 -7.07
N LEU A 62 -12.71 -19.17 -7.26
CA LEU A 62 -11.41 -18.50 -7.32
C LEU A 62 -11.35 -17.64 -8.59
N PHE A 63 -10.92 -16.40 -8.46
CA PHE A 63 -10.62 -15.52 -9.59
C PHE A 63 -9.15 -15.11 -9.56
N ILE A 64 -8.57 -14.91 -10.75
CA ILE A 64 -7.22 -14.37 -10.91
C ILE A 64 -7.27 -13.26 -11.95
N ILE A 65 -6.84 -12.06 -11.60
CA ILE A 65 -6.60 -10.98 -12.56
C ILE A 65 -5.12 -11.04 -12.94
N LYS A 66 -4.85 -11.22 -14.23
CA LYS A 66 -3.51 -11.24 -14.80
C LYS A 66 -3.47 -10.33 -16.02
N HIS A 67 -2.54 -9.38 -16.05
CA HIS A 67 -2.56 -8.25 -16.99
C HIS A 67 -3.88 -7.47 -16.88
N SER A 68 -4.75 -7.56 -17.88
CA SER A 68 -6.09 -6.95 -17.92
C SER A 68 -7.21 -7.99 -18.10
N SER A 69 -6.90 -9.27 -17.89
CA SER A 69 -7.83 -10.38 -18.07
C SER A 69 -8.22 -11.01 -16.74
N LEU A 70 -9.51 -11.27 -16.57
CA LEU A 70 -10.06 -12.09 -15.48
C LEU A 70 -10.04 -13.55 -15.91
N LEU A 71 -9.37 -14.40 -15.13
CA LEU A 71 -9.28 -15.85 -15.28
C LEU A 71 -10.08 -16.55 -14.17
#